data_AF-A0A973DAB8-F1
#
_entry.id   AF-A0A973DAB8-F1
#
_cell.length_a   1.000
_cell.length_b   1.000
_cell.length_c   1.000
_cell.angle_alpha   90.00
_cell.angle_beta   90.00
_cell.angle_gamma   90.00
#
_symmetry.space_group_name_H-M   'P 1'
#
loop_
_entity.id
_entity.type
_entity.pdbx_description
1 polymer ?
#
loop_
_entity_poly.entity_id
_entity_poly.type
_entity_poly.pdbx_seq_one_letter_code
_entity_poly.pdbx_strand_id
1 'polypeptide(L)'
;MAIKTQRLYYMARNMRTGLSDVTADVYKDGVSTPVDTDVNLSELDDTNTPGLYILELTDTALNGYGGVGTYVAHINSASRNAPATVKFEVLANDNDDLMVKLLAMEAKIDTLQAGQTAMQSDVTSIKATVEDSNSVLNDGNIGNANLKALIEQVISAVSSVQNNTRFVGVVPARMVVPATPATTNTYRVDIRLFDNEGNPEDPDTDQIQVSVANESGTDRTNLLQGYTSGPVNAIKDGVGIYYIDVNIADTSALEQLRFTFDYAETNDSVTVNQSHPRMSETVVEAEASGLALQATLLDVLTDTADMQPKTSTILNMVNDVTSGLPALKALIDIVDSVADANNAELTSASHGLSAIKAVVDAGATQVSVDAINTALTNDVKGAGFDNTTDSLKEISDRTYFGGQAI
;
A
#
# COMPACT_ATOMS: atom_id res chain seq x y z
N MET A 1 46.63 -27.89 68.21
CA MET A 1 47.94 -28.25 67.61
C MET A 1 48.18 -29.71 67.91
N ALA A 2 48.49 -30.52 66.90
CA ALA A 2 48.69 -31.95 67.11
C ALA A 2 50.09 -32.19 67.71
N ILE A 3 50.14 -32.95 68.81
CA ILE A 3 51.39 -33.48 69.35
C ILE A 3 51.64 -34.81 68.67
N LYS A 4 52.85 -35.02 68.14
CA LYS A 4 53.21 -36.32 67.55
C LYS A 4 53.61 -37.32 68.63
N THR A 5 53.25 -38.58 68.44
CA THR A 5 53.75 -39.71 69.23
C THR A 5 55.27 -39.66 69.34
N GLN A 6 55.78 -39.80 70.56
CA GLN A 6 57.21 -39.87 70.84
C GLN A 6 57.61 -41.31 71.10
N ARG A 7 58.72 -41.73 70.50
CA ARG A 7 59.28 -43.08 70.68
C ARG A 7 60.66 -42.97 71.30
N LEU A 8 60.81 -43.55 72.49
CA LEU A 8 62.09 -43.65 73.15
C LEU A 8 62.59 -45.08 73.06
N TYR A 9 63.84 -45.22 72.61
CA TYR A 9 64.48 -46.50 72.43
C TYR A 9 65.45 -46.75 73.60
N TYR A 10 65.31 -47.91 74.22
CA TYR A 10 66.17 -48.37 75.29
C TYR A 10 66.79 -49.71 74.92
N MET A 11 68.11 -49.78 74.91
CA MET A 11 68.82 -51.04 74.67
C MET A 11 69.27 -51.64 76.01
N ALA A 12 68.79 -52.84 76.34
CA ALA A 12 69.23 -53.58 77.52
C ALA A 12 70.72 -53.95 77.39
N ARG A 13 71.50 -53.75 78.46
CA ARG A 13 72.99 -53.91 78.44
C ARG A 13 73.53 -55.23 77.89
N ASN A 14 72.73 -56.30 77.89
CA ASN A 14 73.13 -57.62 77.39
C ASN A 14 72.28 -58.12 76.20
N MET A 15 71.50 -57.24 75.55
CA MET A 15 70.64 -57.58 74.40
C MET A 15 69.71 -58.78 74.67
N ARG A 16 69.21 -58.90 75.90
CA ARG A 16 68.36 -60.03 76.32
C ARG A 16 66.89 -59.73 76.00
N THR A 17 66.25 -60.70 75.37
CA THR A 17 64.85 -60.65 74.98
C THR A 17 63.91 -61.10 76.10
N GLY A 18 62.63 -60.74 75.99
CA GLY A 18 61.54 -61.23 76.83
C GLY A 18 61.55 -60.73 78.27
N LEU A 19 62.17 -59.57 78.55
CA LEU A 19 62.05 -58.92 79.86
C LEU A 19 60.66 -58.28 79.94
N SER A 20 59.84 -58.76 80.89
CA SER A 20 58.48 -58.23 81.14
C SER A 20 58.47 -57.13 82.20
N ASP A 21 59.62 -56.82 82.78
CA ASP A 21 59.80 -55.93 83.92
C ASP A 21 60.48 -54.60 83.56
N VAL A 22 60.57 -54.26 82.26
CA VAL A 22 61.14 -52.99 81.79
C VAL A 22 60.04 -51.93 81.80
N THR A 23 60.11 -51.01 82.75
CA THR A 23 59.15 -49.91 82.92
C THR A 23 59.84 -48.55 82.89
N ALA A 24 59.08 -47.47 82.77
CA ALA A 24 59.61 -46.12 82.91
C ALA A 24 58.70 -45.24 83.77
N ASP A 25 59.33 -44.40 84.59
CA ASP A 25 58.69 -43.26 85.22
C ASP A 25 58.92 -42.02 84.35
N VAL A 26 57.84 -41.38 83.92
CA VAL A 26 57.87 -40.21 83.04
C VAL A 26 57.70 -38.96 83.87
N TYR A 27 58.61 -38.00 83.72
CA TYR A 27 58.58 -36.69 84.38
C TYR A 27 58.44 -35.60 83.34
N LYS A 28 57.73 -34.51 83.69
CA LYS A 28 57.55 -33.34 82.83
C LYS A 28 58.13 -32.09 83.47
N ASP A 29 58.77 -31.25 82.66
CA ASP A 29 59.26 -29.91 82.98
C ASP A 29 60.09 -29.83 84.29
N GLY A 30 60.84 -30.90 84.59
CA GLY A 30 61.73 -30.96 85.76
C GLY A 30 61.02 -31.14 87.10
N VAL A 31 59.72 -31.47 87.11
CA VAL A 31 58.97 -31.78 88.33
C VAL A 31 59.49 -33.10 88.93
N SER A 32 59.60 -33.17 90.26
CA SER A 32 60.14 -34.33 91.00
C SER A 32 59.16 -35.50 91.15
N THR A 33 57.89 -35.28 90.84
CA THR A 33 56.84 -36.31 90.83
C THR A 33 56.59 -36.74 89.38
N PRO A 34 56.60 -38.04 89.08
CA PRO A 34 56.31 -38.52 87.74
C PRO A 34 54.86 -38.19 87.34
N VAL A 35 54.68 -37.80 86.08
CA VAL A 35 53.36 -37.61 85.45
C VAL A 35 52.74 -38.96 85.05
N ASP A 36 53.57 -40.00 84.91
CA ASP A 36 53.13 -41.39 84.75
C ASP A 36 54.20 -42.32 85.32
N THR A 37 53.78 -43.41 85.95
CA THR A 37 54.65 -44.35 86.67
C THR A 37 54.49 -45.75 86.13
N ASP A 38 55.59 -46.51 86.15
CA ASP A 38 55.60 -47.92 85.72
C ASP A 38 55.05 -48.13 84.29
N VAL A 39 55.32 -47.20 83.38
CA VAL A 39 54.88 -47.32 81.99
C VAL A 39 55.66 -48.43 81.32
N ASN A 40 54.98 -49.49 80.88
CA ASN A 40 55.63 -50.65 80.27
C ASN A 40 56.31 -50.28 78.95
N LEU A 41 57.56 -50.73 78.77
CA LEU A 41 58.23 -50.71 77.48
C LEU A 41 57.97 -52.02 76.74
N SER A 42 57.67 -51.93 75.45
CA SER A 42 57.48 -53.11 74.59
C SER A 42 58.78 -53.43 73.88
N GLU A 43 59.16 -54.71 73.80
CA GLU A 43 60.29 -55.12 72.96
C GLU A 43 59.96 -54.87 71.47
N LEU A 44 60.86 -54.20 70.73
CA LEU A 44 60.62 -53.81 69.35
C LEU A 44 60.47 -55.02 68.44
N ASP A 45 61.44 -55.93 68.54
CA ASP A 45 61.53 -57.15 67.74
C ASP A 45 62.50 -58.09 68.46
N ASP A 46 61.97 -59.19 69.01
CA ASP A 46 62.71 -60.19 69.77
C ASP A 46 63.63 -61.06 68.88
N THR A 47 63.48 -60.96 67.56
CA THR A 47 64.20 -61.79 66.58
C THR A 47 65.30 -61.00 65.89
N ASN A 48 65.01 -59.78 65.42
CA ASN A 48 65.95 -58.97 64.63
C ASN A 48 66.70 -57.92 65.46
N THR A 49 66.13 -57.44 66.57
CA THR A 49 66.76 -56.43 67.45
C THR A 49 66.62 -56.81 68.92
N PRO A 50 67.20 -57.95 69.34
CA PRO A 50 66.95 -58.50 70.67
C PRO A 50 67.40 -57.55 71.78
N GLY A 51 66.52 -57.34 72.77
CA GLY A 51 66.77 -56.47 73.91
C GLY A 51 66.67 -54.97 73.63
N LEU A 52 66.11 -54.56 72.49
CA LEU A 52 65.71 -53.18 72.22
C LEU A 52 64.23 -52.98 72.59
N TYR A 53 63.99 -52.17 73.60
CA TYR A 53 62.67 -51.84 74.13
C TYR A 53 62.26 -50.43 73.71
N ILE A 54 60.97 -50.22 73.49
CA ILE A 54 60.38 -48.95 73.08
C ILE A 54 59.34 -48.52 74.10
N LEU A 55 59.51 -47.28 74.57
CA LEU A 55 58.45 -46.53 75.20
C LEU A 55 57.75 -45.70 74.11
N GLU A 56 56.49 -46.02 73.82
CA GLU A 56 55.66 -45.24 72.90
C GLU A 56 54.71 -44.34 73.71
N LEU A 57 54.96 -43.03 73.68
CA LEU A 57 54.09 -42.04 74.31
C LEU A 57 53.21 -41.42 73.22
N THR A 58 51.95 -41.87 73.18
CA THR A 58 50.96 -41.39 72.20
C THR A 58 50.61 -39.92 72.41
N ASP A 59 50.02 -39.30 71.40
CA ASP A 59 49.49 -37.94 71.49
C ASP A 59 48.51 -37.76 72.66
N THR A 60 47.69 -38.79 72.92
CA THR A 60 46.69 -38.82 74.00
C THR A 60 47.38 -38.88 75.36
N ALA A 61 48.41 -39.72 75.51
CA ALA A 61 49.20 -39.80 76.74
C ALA A 61 49.91 -38.48 77.03
N LEU A 62 50.61 -37.92 76.03
CA LEU A 62 51.32 -36.64 76.17
C LEU A 62 50.38 -35.46 76.47
N ASN A 63 49.19 -35.42 75.86
CA ASN A 63 48.16 -34.43 76.21
C ASN A 63 47.65 -34.64 77.66
N GLY A 64 47.47 -35.89 78.09
CA GLY A 64 47.13 -36.24 79.47
C GLY A 64 48.19 -35.79 80.49
N TYR A 65 49.46 -35.76 80.09
CA TYR A 65 50.58 -35.26 80.91
C TYR A 65 50.72 -33.73 80.90
N GLY A 66 49.86 -32.99 80.20
CA GLY A 66 49.92 -31.53 80.12
C GLY A 66 50.56 -30.99 78.84
N GLY A 67 50.71 -31.81 77.80
CA GLY A 67 50.98 -31.36 76.43
C GLY A 67 52.43 -31.02 76.13
N VAL A 68 52.67 -29.91 75.41
CA VAL A 68 54.00 -29.42 75.03
C VAL A 68 54.88 -29.23 76.27
N GLY A 69 56.15 -29.61 76.17
CA GLY A 69 57.10 -29.47 77.26
C GLY A 69 58.33 -30.35 77.12
N THR A 70 59.19 -30.28 78.12
CA THR A 70 60.38 -31.13 78.22
C THR A 70 60.06 -32.34 79.08
N TYR A 71 60.30 -33.53 78.56
CA TYR A 71 60.03 -34.78 79.26
C TYR A 71 61.31 -35.54 79.56
N VAL A 72 61.29 -36.26 80.67
CA VAL A 72 62.38 -37.13 81.11
C VAL A 72 61.79 -38.48 81.47
N ALA A 73 62.25 -39.55 80.83
CA ALA A 73 61.87 -40.92 81.19
C ALA A 73 63.02 -41.57 81.97
N HIS A 74 62.73 -42.03 83.18
CA HIS A 74 63.61 -42.85 83.99
C HIS A 74 63.24 -44.31 83.79
N ILE A 75 64.08 -45.05 83.09
CA ILE A 75 63.84 -46.45 82.78
C ILE A 75 64.31 -47.30 83.95
N ASN A 76 63.44 -48.19 84.41
CA ASN A 76 63.64 -49.11 85.51
C ASN A 76 63.53 -50.56 85.01
N SER A 77 64.25 -51.47 85.65
CA SER A 77 64.06 -52.92 85.49
C SER A 77 64.28 -53.60 86.83
N ALA A 78 63.32 -54.39 87.29
CA ALA A 78 63.40 -55.10 88.56
C ALA A 78 64.43 -56.26 88.52
N SER A 79 64.59 -56.86 87.34
CA SER A 79 65.47 -58.00 87.11
C SER A 79 66.94 -57.59 86.98
N ARG A 80 67.25 -56.32 86.66
CA ARG A 80 68.62 -55.80 86.50
C ARG A 80 68.74 -54.31 86.76
N ASN A 81 69.88 -53.88 87.29
CA ASN A 81 70.21 -52.46 87.45
C ASN A 81 70.23 -51.74 86.08
N ALA A 82 69.15 -51.02 85.77
CA ALA A 82 68.89 -50.41 84.48
C ALA A 82 68.58 -48.89 84.50
N PRO A 83 69.01 -48.07 85.49
CA PRO A 83 68.69 -46.65 85.49
C PRO A 83 69.31 -45.98 84.26
N ALA A 84 68.47 -45.69 83.29
CA ALA A 84 68.78 -44.89 82.12
C ALA A 84 67.79 -43.73 82.07
N THR A 85 68.32 -42.52 81.98
CA THR A 85 67.53 -41.31 81.86
C THR A 85 67.58 -40.83 80.42
N VAL A 86 66.41 -40.71 79.79
CA VAL A 86 66.31 -40.11 78.46
C VAL A 86 65.49 -38.84 78.55
N LYS A 87 66.03 -37.73 78.03
CA LYS A 87 65.37 -36.44 77.95
C LYS A 87 64.97 -36.16 76.51
N PHE A 88 63.74 -35.71 76.29
CA PHE A 88 63.23 -35.29 74.99
C PHE A 88 62.32 -34.07 75.13
N GLU A 89 62.14 -33.34 74.04
CA GLU A 89 61.28 -32.18 73.99
C GLU A 89 60.10 -32.47 73.05
N VAL A 90 58.90 -32.20 73.55
CA VAL A 90 57.67 -32.33 72.78
C VAL A 90 57.22 -30.94 72.40
N LEU A 91 57.35 -30.62 71.12
CA LEU A 91 56.89 -29.37 70.53
C LEU A 91 55.49 -29.58 69.94
N ALA A 92 54.67 -28.52 69.97
CA ALA A 92 53.47 -28.49 69.14
C ALA A 92 53.91 -28.50 67.67
N ASN A 93 53.37 -29.41 66.87
CA ASN A 93 53.67 -29.44 65.44
C ASN A 93 52.78 -28.41 64.72
N ASP A 94 53.37 -27.32 64.27
CA ASP A 94 52.68 -26.25 63.52
C ASP A 94 52.40 -26.63 62.06
N ASN A 95 52.91 -27.77 61.56
CA ASN A 95 52.75 -28.15 60.16
C ASN A 95 51.29 -28.35 59.75
N ASP A 96 50.43 -28.82 60.66
CA ASP A 96 49.00 -29.00 60.36
C ASP A 96 48.28 -27.65 60.24
N ASP A 97 48.60 -26.68 61.11
CA ASP A 97 48.07 -25.32 61.03
C ASP A 97 48.60 -24.57 59.80
N LEU A 98 49.88 -24.79 59.46
CA LEU A 98 50.48 -24.25 58.25
C LEU A 98 49.78 -24.77 56.98
N MET A 99 49.45 -26.05 56.91
CA MET A 99 48.69 -26.61 55.78
C MET A 99 47.28 -26.04 55.68
N VAL A 100 46.56 -25.91 56.80
CA VAL A 100 45.23 -25.30 56.80
C VAL A 100 45.29 -23.85 56.30
N LYS A 101 46.28 -23.07 56.76
CA LYS A 101 46.49 -21.70 56.28
C LYS A 101 46.88 -21.64 54.81
N LEU A 102 47.70 -22.57 54.33
CA LEU A 102 48.11 -22.64 52.93
C LEU A 102 46.91 -22.92 52.02
N LEU A 103 46.08 -23.92 52.36
CA LEU A 103 44.85 -24.22 51.64
C LEU A 103 43.88 -23.02 51.62
N ALA A 104 43.77 -22.29 52.74
CA ALA A 104 42.96 -21.08 52.80
C ALA A 104 43.51 -19.94 51.93
N MET A 105 44.84 -19.85 51.75
CA MET A 105 45.46 -18.89 50.83
C MET A 105 45.25 -19.29 49.38
N GLU A 106 45.37 -20.58 49.04
CA GLU A 106 45.09 -21.09 47.69
C GLU A 106 43.65 -20.79 47.27
N ALA A 107 42.67 -21.05 48.14
CA ALA A 107 41.27 -20.72 47.86
C ALA A 107 41.03 -19.20 47.63
N LYS A 108 41.75 -18.34 48.37
CA LYS A 108 41.70 -16.88 48.14
C LYS A 108 42.34 -16.49 46.82
N ILE A 109 43.45 -17.13 46.44
CA ILE A 109 44.12 -16.91 45.14
C ILE A 109 43.18 -17.32 44.01
N ASP A 110 42.52 -18.47 44.09
CA ASP A 110 41.56 -18.93 43.09
C ASP A 110 40.39 -17.93 42.93
N THR A 111 39.88 -17.42 44.06
CA THR A 111 38.83 -16.40 44.06
C THR A 111 39.29 -15.10 43.39
N LEU A 112 40.52 -14.65 43.67
CA LEU A 112 41.10 -13.46 43.05
C LEU A 112 41.34 -13.65 41.55
N GLN A 113 41.80 -14.83 41.13
CA GLN A 113 41.99 -15.18 39.73
C GLN A 113 40.65 -15.18 38.97
N ALA A 114 39.61 -15.78 39.54
CA ALA A 114 38.26 -15.74 38.97
C ALA A 114 37.75 -14.29 38.84
N GLY A 115 37.96 -13.46 39.87
CA GLY A 115 37.62 -12.04 39.84
C GLY A 115 38.40 -11.27 38.76
N GLN A 116 39.70 -11.56 38.58
CA GLN A 116 40.52 -10.97 37.54
C GLN A 116 40.01 -11.33 36.14
N THR A 117 39.66 -12.60 35.90
CA THR A 117 39.10 -13.04 34.61
C THR A 117 37.77 -12.35 34.31
N ALA A 118 36.89 -12.20 35.31
CA ALA A 118 35.63 -11.46 35.16
C ALA A 118 35.89 -9.99 34.79
N MET A 119 36.79 -9.30 35.49
CA MET A 119 37.16 -7.92 35.17
C MET A 119 37.75 -7.78 33.75
N GLN A 120 38.56 -8.74 33.30
CA GLN A 120 39.09 -8.74 31.92
C GLN A 120 37.97 -8.86 30.87
N SER A 121 36.95 -9.68 31.15
CA SER A 121 35.77 -9.79 30.30
C SER A 121 34.98 -8.49 30.25
N ASP A 122 34.76 -7.85 31.39
CA ASP A 122 34.06 -6.56 31.47
C ASP A 122 34.80 -5.46 30.71
N VAL A 123 36.12 -5.36 30.88
CA VAL A 123 36.97 -4.40 30.15
C VAL A 123 36.90 -4.63 28.64
N THR A 124 36.88 -5.89 28.19
CA THR A 124 36.74 -6.22 26.77
C THR A 124 35.38 -5.78 26.22
N SER A 125 34.31 -5.97 27.00
CA SER A 125 32.94 -5.56 26.63
C SER A 125 32.78 -4.04 26.58
N ILE A 126 33.38 -3.32 27.54
CA ILE A 126 33.43 -1.86 27.54
C ILE A 126 34.17 -1.34 26.31
N LYS A 127 35.30 -1.97 25.96
CA LYS A 127 36.07 -1.58 24.77
C LYS A 127 35.24 -1.70 23.49
N ALA A 128 34.54 -2.82 23.30
CA ALA A 128 33.65 -3.01 22.14
C ALA A 128 32.54 -1.94 22.08
N THR A 129 31.89 -1.66 23.22
CA THR A 129 30.84 -0.63 23.31
C THR A 129 31.35 0.77 22.95
N VAL A 130 32.57 1.11 23.35
CA VAL A 130 33.20 2.40 23.02
C VAL A 130 33.53 2.48 21.53
N GLU A 131 34.04 1.41 20.94
CA GLU A 131 34.33 1.33 19.50
C GLU A 131 33.04 1.51 18.66
N ASP A 132 31.95 0.84 19.03
CA ASP A 132 30.64 0.99 18.39
C ASP A 132 30.10 2.42 18.49
N SER A 133 30.16 3.01 19.70
CA SER A 133 29.71 4.39 19.93
C SER A 133 30.51 5.40 19.11
N ASN A 134 31.82 5.19 18.96
CA ASN A 134 32.68 6.07 18.18
C ASN A 134 32.39 5.97 16.67
N SER A 135 31.99 4.79 16.17
CA SER A 135 31.52 4.64 14.79
C SER A 135 30.26 5.46 14.54
N VAL A 136 29.26 5.35 15.42
CA VAL A 136 27.99 6.11 15.30
C VAL A 136 28.23 7.62 15.30
N LEU A 137 29.13 8.12 16.15
CA LEU A 137 29.48 9.55 16.18
C LEU A 137 30.15 10.02 14.88
N ASN A 138 31.05 9.22 14.32
CA ASN A 138 31.70 9.53 13.04
C ASN A 138 30.69 9.52 11.89
N ASP A 139 29.79 8.54 11.85
CA ASP A 139 28.71 8.48 10.86
C ASP A 139 27.78 9.70 10.98
N GLY A 140 27.47 10.13 12.21
CA GLY A 140 26.70 11.36 12.47
C GLY A 140 27.41 12.62 11.96
N ASN A 141 28.73 12.73 12.15
CA ASN A 141 29.52 13.84 11.61
C ASN A 141 29.52 13.85 10.08
N ILE A 142 29.64 12.69 9.44
CA ILE A 142 29.51 12.56 7.98
C ILE A 142 28.10 12.96 7.52
N GLY A 143 27.06 12.48 8.23
CA GLY A 143 25.68 12.85 7.98
C GLY A 143 25.43 14.37 8.06
N ASN A 144 26.00 15.03 9.06
CA ASN A 144 25.91 16.49 9.22
C ASN A 144 26.63 17.26 8.11
N ALA A 145 27.80 16.77 7.65
CA ALA A 145 28.51 17.38 6.52
C ALA A 145 27.68 17.29 5.23
N ASN A 146 27.03 16.15 4.97
CA ASN A 146 26.14 15.96 3.82
C ASN A 146 24.89 16.84 3.90
N LEU A 147 24.29 16.98 5.09
CA LEU A 147 23.15 17.89 5.31
C LEU A 147 23.56 19.35 5.06
N LYS A 148 24.73 19.78 5.52
CA LYS A 148 25.26 21.12 5.25
C LYS A 148 25.40 21.37 3.74
N ALA A 149 26.02 20.44 3.02
CA ALA A 149 26.18 20.54 1.56
C ALA A 149 24.82 20.60 0.84
N LEU A 150 23.84 19.80 1.27
CA LEU A 150 22.49 19.84 0.71
C LEU A 150 21.80 21.18 0.97
N ILE A 151 21.93 21.74 2.18
CA ILE A 151 21.39 23.06 2.53
C ILE A 151 22.02 24.14 1.66
N GLU A 152 23.35 24.12 1.48
CA GLU A 152 24.06 25.05 0.60
C GLU A 152 23.57 24.96 -0.86
N GLN A 153 23.31 23.73 -1.36
CA GLN A 153 22.73 23.53 -2.69
C GLN A 153 21.29 24.04 -2.80
N VAL A 154 20.44 23.78 -1.80
CA VAL A 154 19.05 24.26 -1.78
C VAL A 154 19.01 25.78 -1.74
N ILE A 155 19.84 26.42 -0.91
CA ILE A 155 19.95 27.89 -0.87
C ILE A 155 20.36 28.44 -2.24
N SER A 156 21.37 27.85 -2.87
CA SER A 156 21.81 28.24 -4.21
C SER A 156 20.70 28.11 -5.26
N ALA A 157 19.95 27.01 -5.24
CA ALA A 157 18.82 26.79 -6.15
C ALA A 157 17.68 27.80 -5.91
N VAL A 158 17.33 28.07 -4.66
CA VAL A 158 16.30 29.06 -4.30
C VAL A 158 16.70 30.46 -4.75
N SER A 159 17.95 30.87 -4.51
CA SER A 159 18.47 32.15 -5.01
C SER A 159 18.42 32.25 -6.52
N SER A 160 18.71 31.18 -7.25
CA SER A 160 18.57 31.14 -8.72
C SER A 160 17.13 31.31 -9.19
N VAL A 161 16.15 30.73 -8.48
CA VAL A 161 14.73 30.87 -8.84
C VAL A 161 14.21 32.28 -8.53
N GLN A 162 14.59 32.86 -7.39
CA GLN A 162 14.19 34.21 -7.01
C GLN A 162 14.78 35.29 -7.94
N ASN A 163 15.99 35.11 -8.45
CA ASN A 163 16.55 36.02 -9.45
C ASN A 163 15.82 35.93 -10.80
N ASN A 164 15.10 34.83 -11.06
CA ASN A 164 14.34 34.61 -12.29
C ASN A 164 12.88 35.12 -12.20
N THR A 165 12.45 35.70 -11.07
CA THR A 165 11.10 36.28 -10.92
C THR A 165 11.04 37.79 -11.18
N ARG A 166 12.18 38.44 -11.47
CA ARG A 166 12.27 39.88 -11.80
C ARG A 166 11.98 40.22 -13.27
N PHE A 167 11.73 39.21 -14.10
CA PHE A 167 11.39 39.38 -15.50
C PHE A 167 10.12 38.62 -15.85
N VAL A 168 9.12 39.32 -16.39
CA VAL A 168 7.97 38.67 -17.04
C VAL A 168 7.85 39.21 -18.46
N GLY A 169 8.73 38.75 -19.35
CA GLY A 169 8.57 38.95 -20.79
C GLY A 169 7.34 38.22 -21.29
N VAL A 170 6.21 38.91 -21.41
CA VAL A 170 5.00 38.37 -22.05
C VAL A 170 5.16 38.51 -23.56
N VAL A 171 5.71 37.49 -24.23
CA VAL A 171 5.50 37.33 -25.67
C VAL A 171 4.03 36.97 -25.84
N PRO A 172 3.19 37.86 -26.41
CA PRO A 172 1.78 37.56 -26.60
C PRO A 172 1.66 36.28 -27.45
N ALA A 173 0.67 35.44 -27.15
CA ALA A 173 0.43 34.22 -27.94
C ALA A 173 0.06 34.49 -29.40
N ARG A 174 -0.20 35.76 -29.73
CA ARG A 174 -0.40 36.27 -31.08
C ARG A 174 0.35 37.59 -31.27
N MET A 175 1.27 37.62 -32.21
CA MET A 175 1.99 38.79 -32.68
C MET A 175 0.98 39.84 -33.14
N VAL A 176 1.08 41.04 -32.56
CA VAL A 176 0.11 42.11 -32.79
C VAL A 176 0.56 42.93 -33.99
N VAL A 177 -0.34 43.25 -34.91
CA VAL A 177 -0.03 44.24 -35.96
C VAL A 177 -0.01 45.62 -35.31
N PRO A 178 1.10 46.39 -35.37
CA PRO A 178 1.15 47.71 -34.77
C PRO A 178 0.16 48.66 -35.46
N ALA A 179 -0.34 49.67 -34.73
CA ALA A 179 -1.35 50.60 -35.23
C ALA A 179 -0.91 51.36 -36.50
N THR A 180 0.41 51.57 -36.66
CA THR A 180 1.02 52.19 -37.84
C THR A 180 2.17 51.30 -38.31
N PRO A 181 1.89 50.24 -39.09
CA PRO A 181 2.92 49.30 -39.49
C PRO A 181 3.82 49.91 -40.58
N ALA A 182 5.12 49.61 -40.52
CA ALA A 182 6.09 50.09 -41.52
C ALA A 182 5.89 49.40 -42.88
N THR A 183 5.43 48.15 -42.86
CA THR A 183 5.07 47.31 -44.01
C THR A 183 3.84 46.48 -43.67
N THR A 184 3.16 45.90 -44.67
CA THR A 184 2.03 44.97 -44.45
C THR A 184 2.40 43.72 -43.63
N ASN A 185 3.70 43.44 -43.47
CA ASN A 185 4.26 42.29 -42.78
C ASN A 185 4.99 42.65 -41.48
N THR A 186 4.70 43.83 -40.92
CA THR A 186 5.26 44.26 -39.63
C THR A 186 4.39 43.75 -38.49
N TYR A 187 5.03 43.10 -37.53
CA TYR A 187 4.43 42.56 -36.31
C TYR A 187 5.15 43.12 -35.09
N ARG A 188 4.47 43.23 -33.95
CA ARG A 188 5.00 43.78 -32.70
C ARG A 188 5.11 42.69 -31.63
N VAL A 189 6.26 42.67 -30.95
CA VAL A 189 6.51 41.89 -29.73
C VAL A 189 6.62 42.86 -28.55
N ASP A 190 5.64 42.83 -27.66
CA ASP A 190 5.66 43.61 -26.42
C ASP A 190 6.50 42.92 -25.35
N ILE A 191 7.24 43.71 -24.57
CA ILE A 191 8.13 43.28 -23.51
C ILE A 191 7.75 44.07 -22.25
N ARG A 192 7.61 43.39 -21.11
CA ARG A 192 7.27 44.01 -19.84
C ARG A 192 8.23 43.57 -18.74
N LEU A 193 8.64 44.52 -17.91
CA LEU A 193 9.55 44.35 -16.79
C LEU A 193 8.84 44.77 -15.49
N PHE A 194 9.10 44.04 -14.41
CA PHE A 194 8.46 44.29 -13.11
C PHE A 194 9.46 44.08 -11.96
N ASP A 195 9.36 44.90 -10.92
CA ASP A 195 10.12 44.74 -9.68
C ASP A 195 9.64 43.54 -8.85
N ASN A 196 10.26 43.31 -7.69
CA ASN A 196 9.90 42.24 -6.76
C ASN A 196 8.55 42.44 -6.04
N GLU A 197 7.97 43.64 -6.12
CA GLU A 197 6.62 43.95 -5.66
C GLU A 197 5.57 43.87 -6.79
N GLY A 198 5.99 43.63 -8.03
CA GLY A 198 5.15 43.55 -9.23
C GLY A 198 4.81 44.91 -9.86
N ASN A 199 5.50 46.00 -9.50
CA ASN A 199 5.35 47.29 -10.17
C ASN A 199 6.20 47.33 -11.45
N PRO A 200 5.77 48.03 -12.51
CA PRO A 200 6.60 48.22 -13.70
C PRO A 200 7.90 48.96 -13.36
N GLU A 201 9.04 48.41 -13.79
CA GLU A 201 10.38 48.97 -13.54
C GLU A 201 11.22 48.90 -14.82
N ASP A 202 12.01 49.94 -15.09
CA ASP A 202 12.94 49.97 -16.21
C ASP A 202 14.25 49.24 -15.85
N PRO A 203 14.95 48.62 -16.82
CA PRO A 203 16.28 48.09 -16.57
C PRO A 203 17.24 49.25 -16.34
N ASP A 204 18.32 49.05 -15.58
CA ASP A 204 19.24 50.15 -15.23
C ASP A 204 19.90 50.82 -16.44
N THR A 205 20.06 50.08 -17.54
CA THR A 205 20.61 50.60 -18.80
C THR A 205 19.57 51.31 -19.66
N ASP A 206 18.29 51.32 -19.25
CA ASP A 206 17.14 51.76 -20.06
C ASP A 206 17.02 51.05 -21.42
N GLN A 207 17.73 49.92 -21.59
CA GLN A 207 17.88 49.20 -22.86
C GLN A 207 17.66 47.70 -22.67
N ILE A 208 16.89 47.11 -23.59
CA ILE A 208 16.74 45.67 -23.76
C ILE A 208 17.22 45.34 -25.17
N GLN A 209 18.24 44.51 -25.29
CA GLN A 209 18.73 43.94 -26.54
C GLN A 209 17.89 42.72 -26.89
N VAL A 210 17.51 42.60 -28.16
CA VAL A 210 16.69 41.49 -28.65
C VAL A 210 17.43 40.80 -29.79
N SER A 211 17.47 39.48 -29.73
CA SER A 211 17.92 38.63 -30.83
C SER A 211 16.88 37.56 -31.14
N VAL A 212 16.89 37.07 -32.38
CA VAL A 212 15.91 36.07 -32.85
C VAL A 212 16.66 34.94 -33.51
N ALA A 213 16.25 33.70 -33.23
CA ALA A 213 16.70 32.52 -33.95
C ALA A 213 15.52 31.63 -34.33
N ASN A 214 15.69 30.74 -35.30
CA ASN A 214 14.68 29.72 -35.58
C ASN A 214 14.80 28.50 -34.63
N GLU A 215 13.92 27.50 -34.79
CA GLU A 215 13.93 26.28 -33.96
C GLU A 215 15.28 25.55 -33.96
N SER A 216 15.98 25.56 -35.10
CA SER A 216 17.31 24.94 -35.28
C SER A 216 18.46 25.83 -34.78
N GLY A 217 18.19 27.02 -34.22
CA GLY A 217 19.20 27.96 -33.74
C GLY A 217 19.87 28.80 -34.83
N THR A 218 19.32 28.83 -36.04
CA THR A 218 19.79 29.75 -37.11
C THR A 218 19.36 31.17 -36.78
N ASP A 219 20.29 32.12 -36.83
CA ASP A 219 20.01 33.53 -36.57
C ASP A 219 18.99 34.11 -37.57
N ARG A 220 18.04 34.86 -37.01
CA ARG A 220 16.92 35.57 -37.66
C ARG A 220 16.81 37.01 -37.17
N THR A 221 17.83 37.52 -36.48
CA THR A 221 17.84 38.88 -35.91
C THR A 221 17.72 39.96 -36.99
N ASN A 222 18.08 39.63 -38.25
CA ASN A 222 17.85 40.48 -39.41
C ASN A 222 16.37 40.76 -39.73
N LEU A 223 15.43 40.01 -39.14
CA LEU A 223 14.00 40.27 -39.24
C LEU A 223 13.54 41.41 -38.32
N LEU A 224 14.34 41.79 -37.32
CA LEU A 224 14.00 42.87 -36.41
C LEU A 224 14.14 44.24 -37.09
N GLN A 225 13.17 45.12 -36.87
CA GLN A 225 13.21 46.49 -37.35
C GLN A 225 14.35 47.24 -36.66
N GLY A 226 15.18 47.93 -37.45
CA GLY A 226 16.38 48.63 -36.95
C GLY A 226 17.65 47.76 -36.91
N TYR A 227 17.60 46.52 -37.41
CA TYR A 227 18.78 45.68 -37.53
C TYR A 227 19.84 46.30 -38.45
N THR A 228 21.08 46.35 -37.97
CA THR A 228 22.27 46.75 -38.73
C THR A 228 23.39 45.71 -38.58
N SER A 229 23.62 45.23 -37.37
CA SER A 229 24.38 44.03 -37.02
C SER A 229 24.11 43.65 -35.55
N GLY A 230 24.25 42.37 -35.18
CA GLY A 230 24.11 41.91 -33.80
C GLY A 230 22.70 42.08 -33.20
N PRO A 231 22.55 42.03 -31.86
CA PRO A 231 21.27 42.27 -31.18
C PRO A 231 20.71 43.67 -31.44
N VAL A 232 19.40 43.81 -31.46
CA VAL A 232 18.69 45.08 -31.70
C VAL A 232 18.07 45.60 -30.43
N ASN A 233 18.23 46.89 -30.13
CA ASN A 233 17.59 47.50 -28.97
C ASN A 233 16.07 47.61 -29.17
N ALA A 234 15.30 47.11 -28.21
CA ALA A 234 13.87 47.35 -28.11
C ALA A 234 13.59 48.84 -27.87
N ILE A 235 12.43 49.29 -28.34
CA ILE A 235 11.96 50.65 -28.22
C ILE A 235 11.16 50.78 -26.92
N LYS A 236 11.51 51.76 -26.08
CA LYS A 236 10.81 52.06 -24.84
C LYS A 236 9.48 52.77 -25.14
N ASP A 237 8.39 52.28 -24.54
CA ASP A 237 7.02 52.82 -24.70
C ASP A 237 6.40 53.25 -23.35
N GLY A 238 7.07 52.96 -22.24
CA GLY A 238 6.69 53.36 -20.89
C GLY A 238 7.65 52.80 -19.85
N VAL A 239 7.43 53.13 -18.58
CA VAL A 239 8.21 52.53 -17.47
C VAL A 239 7.93 51.03 -17.44
N GLY A 240 8.98 50.22 -17.60
CA GLY A 240 8.91 48.77 -17.68
C GLY A 240 8.17 48.24 -18.90
N ILE A 241 7.94 49.07 -19.94
CA ILE A 241 7.24 48.68 -21.16
C ILE A 241 8.12 48.99 -22.37
N TYR A 242 8.44 47.93 -23.12
CA TYR A 242 9.27 47.98 -24.32
C TYR A 242 8.59 47.21 -25.44
N TYR A 243 8.96 47.48 -26.69
CA TYR A 243 8.54 46.66 -27.83
C TYR A 243 9.65 46.54 -28.87
N ILE A 244 9.58 45.50 -29.69
CA ILE A 244 10.36 45.40 -30.92
C ILE A 244 9.42 45.02 -32.06
N ASP A 245 9.56 45.71 -33.18
CA ASP A 245 8.82 45.40 -34.40
C ASP A 245 9.65 44.42 -35.25
N VAL A 246 8.99 43.44 -35.84
CA VAL A 246 9.56 42.34 -36.62
C VAL A 246 8.93 42.35 -38.00
N ASN A 247 9.74 42.37 -39.05
CA ASN A 247 9.28 42.32 -40.43
C ASN A 247 9.45 40.90 -40.97
N ILE A 248 8.34 40.19 -41.12
CA ILE A 248 8.34 38.79 -41.58
C ILE A 248 7.93 38.78 -43.05
N ALA A 249 8.91 38.91 -43.96
CA ALA A 249 8.63 38.85 -45.39
C ALA A 249 8.08 37.47 -45.78
N ASP A 250 6.81 37.43 -46.20
CA ASP A 250 6.05 36.29 -46.77
C ASP A 250 6.72 34.92 -46.60
N THR A 251 6.34 34.22 -45.53
CA THR A 251 6.86 32.91 -45.20
C THR A 251 5.99 31.83 -45.83
N SER A 252 6.28 31.50 -47.09
CA SER A 252 5.73 30.32 -47.76
C SER A 252 6.05 28.99 -47.04
N ALA A 253 6.92 29.00 -46.01
CA ALA A 253 7.12 27.91 -45.06
C ALA A 253 6.91 28.40 -43.61
N LEU A 254 6.11 27.66 -42.84
CA LEU A 254 5.88 27.93 -41.41
C LEU A 254 7.20 27.76 -40.63
N GLU A 255 7.74 28.84 -40.04
CA GLU A 255 8.98 28.81 -39.26
C GLU A 255 8.71 29.28 -37.81
N GLN A 256 9.13 28.48 -36.82
CA GLN A 256 9.10 28.89 -35.42
C GLN A 256 10.26 29.86 -35.14
N LEU A 257 9.92 31.06 -34.65
CA LEU A 257 10.88 32.04 -34.15
C LEU A 257 11.05 31.91 -32.62
N ARG A 258 12.28 32.09 -32.15
CA ARG A 258 12.67 32.12 -30.73
C ARG A 258 13.34 33.45 -30.44
N PHE A 259 12.70 34.26 -29.60
CA PHE A 259 13.23 35.54 -29.15
C PHE A 259 14.10 35.35 -27.91
N THR A 260 15.22 36.06 -27.85
CA THR A 260 16.07 36.21 -26.67
C THR A 260 16.11 37.70 -26.32
N PHE A 261 15.88 38.01 -25.05
CA PHE A 261 15.89 39.37 -24.52
C PHE A 261 17.03 39.48 -23.51
N ASP A 262 18.00 40.34 -23.79
CA ASP A 262 19.16 40.59 -22.94
C ASP A 262 19.06 42.01 -22.40
N TYR A 263 19.10 42.17 -21.09
CA TYR A 263 19.07 43.48 -20.44
C TYR A 263 19.94 43.43 -19.19
N ALA A 264 20.39 44.58 -18.72
CA ALA A 264 21.28 44.67 -17.56
C ALA A 264 20.52 45.23 -16.36
N GLU A 265 20.51 44.45 -15.27
CA GLU A 265 20.24 44.94 -13.91
C GLU A 265 21.58 45.03 -13.18
N THR A 266 21.87 46.18 -12.58
CA THR A 266 23.10 46.46 -11.85
C THR A 266 22.88 46.15 -10.38
N ASN A 267 23.00 44.88 -10.02
CA ASN A 267 23.31 44.51 -8.64
C ASN A 267 24.83 44.23 -8.59
N ASP A 268 25.62 45.19 -8.11
CA ASP A 268 27.06 45.00 -7.85
C ASP A 268 27.82 44.23 -8.96
N SER A 269 27.90 44.82 -10.16
CA SER A 269 28.82 44.45 -11.25
C SER A 269 28.57 43.16 -12.07
N VAL A 270 27.39 42.53 -11.97
CA VAL A 270 27.04 41.34 -12.78
C VAL A 270 25.90 41.65 -13.76
N THR A 271 26.19 41.63 -15.07
CA THR A 271 25.16 41.61 -16.13
C THR A 271 24.54 40.22 -16.18
N VAL A 272 23.27 40.10 -15.77
CA VAL A 272 22.50 38.85 -15.91
C VAL A 272 21.75 38.88 -17.24
N ASN A 273 22.28 38.21 -18.26
CA ASN A 273 21.56 37.99 -19.53
C ASN A 273 20.42 37.00 -19.29
N GLN A 274 19.18 37.48 -19.21
CA GLN A 274 17.99 36.65 -19.00
C GLN A 274 17.36 36.21 -20.33
N SER A 275 17.95 35.20 -20.99
CA SER A 275 17.35 34.64 -22.21
C SER A 275 16.05 33.85 -21.91
N HIS A 276 14.93 34.39 -22.38
CA HIS A 276 13.60 33.77 -22.24
C HIS A 276 13.10 33.25 -23.59
N PRO A 277 13.25 31.95 -23.92
CA PRO A 277 12.66 31.40 -25.13
C PRO A 277 11.13 31.34 -24.97
N ARG A 278 10.38 32.21 -25.66
CA ARG A 278 8.91 32.13 -25.73
C ARG A 278 8.39 32.09 -27.18
N MET A 279 7.67 30.99 -27.45
CA MET A 279 6.60 30.71 -28.42
C MET A 279 6.87 30.84 -29.93
N SER A 280 6.63 29.72 -30.65
CA SER A 280 6.35 29.70 -32.10
C SER A 280 5.02 30.38 -32.38
N GLU A 281 4.98 31.23 -33.39
CA GLU A 281 3.74 31.55 -34.05
C GLU A 281 3.86 31.27 -35.54
N THR A 282 2.83 30.59 -36.06
CA THR A 282 2.65 30.39 -37.48
C THR A 282 1.98 31.63 -38.04
N VAL A 283 2.73 32.49 -38.74
CA VAL A 283 2.16 33.64 -39.44
C VAL A 283 1.29 33.11 -40.58
N VAL A 284 -0.02 33.20 -40.41
CA VAL A 284 -0.98 32.97 -41.50
C VAL A 284 -1.33 34.35 -42.05
N GLU A 285 -1.01 34.62 -43.31
CA GLU A 285 -1.39 35.88 -43.95
C GLU A 285 -2.90 36.13 -43.83
N ALA A 286 -3.25 37.25 -43.21
CA ALA A 286 -4.62 37.73 -43.06
C ALA A 286 -5.26 38.20 -44.38
N GLU A 287 -4.46 38.48 -45.42
CA GLU A 287 -4.99 38.99 -46.70
C GLU A 287 -5.50 37.89 -47.63
N ALA A 288 -4.83 36.72 -47.68
CA ALA A 288 -5.34 35.55 -48.41
C ALA A 288 -6.58 34.94 -47.74
N SER A 289 -6.63 34.95 -46.41
CA SER A 289 -7.76 34.45 -45.63
C SER A 289 -8.95 35.42 -45.59
N GLY A 290 -8.71 36.74 -45.64
CA GLY A 290 -9.76 37.76 -45.76
C GLY A 290 -10.51 37.72 -47.10
N LEU A 291 -9.80 37.55 -48.22
CA LEU A 291 -10.41 37.38 -49.55
C LEU A 291 -11.15 36.04 -49.68
N ALA A 292 -10.59 34.95 -49.12
CA ALA A 292 -11.26 33.66 -49.08
C ALA A 292 -12.52 33.70 -48.19
N LEU A 293 -12.47 34.40 -47.05
CA LEU A 293 -13.63 34.56 -46.17
C LEU A 293 -14.69 35.47 -46.81
N GLN A 294 -14.29 36.51 -47.55
CA GLN A 294 -15.23 37.37 -48.29
C GLN A 294 -15.92 36.61 -49.42
N ALA A 295 -15.19 35.78 -50.17
CA ALA A 295 -15.77 34.90 -51.18
C ALA A 295 -16.72 33.88 -50.54
N THR A 296 -16.31 33.26 -49.42
CA THR A 296 -17.17 32.33 -48.68
C THR A 296 -18.43 33.00 -48.14
N LEU A 297 -18.33 34.22 -47.59
CA LEU A 297 -19.50 34.97 -47.12
C LEU A 297 -20.43 35.33 -48.27
N LEU A 298 -19.89 35.69 -49.44
CA LEU A 298 -20.67 36.01 -50.63
C LEU A 298 -21.38 34.79 -51.19
N ASP A 299 -20.73 33.62 -51.18
CA ASP A 299 -21.33 32.33 -51.52
C ASP A 299 -22.45 31.98 -50.52
N VAL A 300 -22.22 32.11 -49.21
CA VAL A 300 -23.26 31.88 -48.19
C VAL A 300 -24.45 32.84 -48.36
N LEU A 301 -24.19 34.11 -48.68
CA LEU A 301 -25.25 35.10 -48.95
C LEU A 301 -26.05 34.74 -50.21
N THR A 302 -25.36 34.25 -51.25
CA THR A 302 -25.99 33.79 -52.50
C THR A 302 -26.84 32.53 -52.25
N ASP A 303 -26.30 31.55 -51.54
CA ASP A 303 -27.02 30.33 -51.14
C ASP A 303 -28.22 30.66 -50.27
N THR A 304 -28.08 31.61 -49.35
CA THR A 304 -29.18 32.07 -48.49
C THR A 304 -30.28 32.74 -49.33
N ALA A 305 -29.91 33.57 -50.31
CA ALA A 305 -30.85 34.20 -51.23
C ALA A 305 -31.58 33.16 -52.11
N ASP A 306 -30.88 32.10 -52.55
CA ASP A 306 -31.46 30.98 -53.31
C ASP A 306 -32.34 30.06 -52.45
N MET A 307 -32.07 29.96 -51.16
CA MET A 307 -32.87 29.16 -50.22
C MET A 307 -34.19 29.83 -49.81
N GLN A 308 -34.26 31.16 -49.80
CA GLN A 308 -35.50 31.89 -49.48
C GLN A 308 -36.70 31.53 -50.38
N PRO A 309 -36.61 31.53 -51.74
CA PRO A 309 -37.73 31.16 -52.60
C PRO A 309 -38.09 29.67 -52.48
N LYS A 310 -37.11 28.79 -52.24
CA LYS A 310 -37.36 27.35 -52.00
C LYS A 310 -38.16 27.14 -50.72
N THR A 311 -37.80 27.84 -49.64
CA THR A 311 -38.51 27.78 -48.35
C THR A 311 -39.93 28.31 -48.47
N SER A 312 -40.14 29.41 -49.21
CA SER A 312 -41.47 29.94 -49.52
C SER A 312 -42.32 28.95 -50.32
N THR A 313 -41.72 28.26 -51.29
CA THR A 313 -42.40 27.21 -52.07
C THR A 313 -42.83 26.04 -51.19
N ILE A 314 -41.94 25.55 -50.32
CA ILE A 314 -42.25 24.47 -49.36
C ILE A 314 -43.40 24.90 -48.43
N LEU A 315 -43.39 26.13 -47.93
CA LEU A 315 -44.43 26.64 -47.05
C LEU A 315 -45.80 26.65 -47.75
N ASN A 316 -45.84 27.06 -49.03
CA ASN A 316 -47.07 27.02 -49.83
C ASN A 316 -47.56 25.59 -50.04
N MET A 317 -46.67 24.64 -50.36
CA MET A 317 -47.04 23.22 -50.49
C MET A 317 -47.62 22.65 -49.20
N VAL A 318 -47.05 22.99 -48.04
CA VAL A 318 -47.57 22.56 -46.72
C VAL A 318 -48.95 23.16 -46.45
N ASN A 319 -49.17 24.43 -46.79
CA ASN A 319 -50.48 25.08 -46.64
C ASN A 319 -51.54 24.45 -47.55
N ASP A 320 -51.18 24.07 -48.78
CA ASP A 320 -52.07 23.38 -49.72
C ASP A 320 -52.46 21.99 -49.19
N VAL A 321 -51.48 21.20 -48.71
CA VAL A 321 -51.75 19.90 -48.07
C VAL A 321 -52.64 20.07 -46.84
N THR A 322 -52.36 21.06 -46.00
CA THR A 322 -53.16 21.36 -44.80
C THR A 322 -54.59 21.74 -45.16
N SER A 323 -54.79 22.46 -46.27
CA SER A 323 -56.11 22.82 -46.78
C SER A 323 -56.85 21.65 -47.44
N GLY A 324 -56.12 20.68 -48.00
CA GLY A 324 -56.68 19.46 -48.59
C GLY A 324 -57.11 18.41 -47.57
N LEU A 325 -56.47 18.36 -46.39
CA LEU A 325 -56.80 17.40 -45.33
C LEU A 325 -58.27 17.48 -44.85
N PRO A 326 -58.87 18.66 -44.63
CA PRO A 326 -60.30 18.79 -44.34
C PRO A 326 -61.21 18.18 -45.41
N ALA A 327 -60.87 18.35 -46.70
CA ALA A 327 -61.66 17.78 -47.80
C ALA A 327 -61.55 16.26 -47.84
N LEU A 328 -60.35 15.71 -47.61
CA LEU A 328 -60.15 14.26 -47.49
C LEU A 328 -60.90 13.70 -46.28
N LYS A 329 -60.88 14.39 -45.14
CA LYS A 329 -61.65 14.01 -43.95
C LYS A 329 -63.15 13.98 -44.26
N ALA A 330 -63.69 15.00 -44.94
CA ALA A 330 -65.10 15.02 -45.33
C ALA A 330 -65.47 13.85 -46.25
N LEU A 331 -64.58 13.46 -47.18
CA LEU A 331 -64.76 12.28 -48.03
C LEU A 331 -64.78 10.98 -47.22
N ILE A 332 -63.89 10.83 -46.23
CA ILE A 332 -63.89 9.68 -45.31
C ILE A 332 -65.19 9.63 -44.51
N ASP A 333 -65.62 10.76 -43.94
CA ASP A 333 -66.86 10.85 -43.16
C ASP A 333 -68.10 10.47 -44.02
N ILE A 334 -68.10 10.82 -45.32
CA ILE A 334 -69.14 10.37 -46.28
C ILE A 334 -69.08 8.86 -46.50
N VAL A 335 -67.88 8.30 -46.71
CA VAL A 335 -67.70 6.85 -46.92
C VAL A 335 -68.16 6.05 -45.71
N ASP A 336 -67.81 6.49 -44.49
CA ASP A 336 -68.25 5.87 -43.25
C ASP A 336 -69.78 5.92 -43.14
N SER A 337 -70.41 7.06 -43.45
CA SER A 337 -71.87 7.17 -43.45
C SER A 337 -72.55 6.23 -44.44
N VAL A 338 -71.96 6.02 -45.63
CA VAL A 338 -72.47 5.05 -46.62
C VAL A 338 -72.29 3.61 -46.12
N ALA A 339 -71.15 3.30 -45.50
CA ALA A 339 -70.90 1.99 -44.92
C ALA A 339 -71.92 1.65 -43.81
N ASP A 340 -72.22 2.62 -42.93
CA ASP A 340 -73.24 2.48 -41.89
C ASP A 340 -74.64 2.26 -42.48
N ALA A 341 -75.00 3.01 -43.53
CA ALA A 341 -76.28 2.83 -44.22
C ALA A 341 -76.41 1.42 -44.84
N ASN A 342 -75.36 0.95 -45.54
CA ASN A 342 -75.33 -0.39 -46.11
C ASN A 342 -75.44 -1.48 -45.02
N ASN A 343 -74.80 -1.29 -43.87
CA ASN A 343 -74.88 -2.23 -42.76
C ASN A 343 -76.30 -2.28 -42.15
N ALA A 344 -76.98 -1.13 -42.06
CA ALA A 344 -78.37 -1.06 -41.63
C ALA A 344 -79.32 -1.77 -42.61
N GLU A 345 -79.13 -1.57 -43.93
CA GLU A 345 -79.89 -2.28 -44.96
C GLU A 345 -79.66 -3.80 -44.89
N LEU A 346 -78.41 -4.24 -44.74
CA LEU A 346 -78.08 -5.66 -44.62
C LEU A 346 -78.72 -6.29 -43.37
N THR A 347 -78.71 -5.56 -42.25
CA THR A 347 -79.39 -5.98 -41.02
C THR A 347 -80.89 -6.11 -41.24
N SER A 348 -81.52 -5.12 -41.88
CA SER A 348 -82.94 -5.15 -42.23
C SER A 348 -83.28 -6.32 -43.17
N ALA A 349 -82.45 -6.56 -44.19
CA ALA A 349 -82.61 -7.70 -45.10
C ALA A 349 -82.48 -9.04 -44.38
N SER A 350 -81.56 -9.17 -43.42
CA SER A 350 -81.41 -10.35 -42.56
C SER A 350 -82.66 -10.60 -41.70
N HIS A 351 -83.25 -9.54 -41.14
CA HIS A 351 -84.54 -9.61 -40.44
C HIS A 351 -85.68 -10.02 -41.38
N GLY A 352 -85.72 -9.46 -42.59
CA GLY A 352 -86.67 -9.83 -43.64
C GLY A 352 -86.55 -11.29 -44.05
N LEU A 353 -85.33 -11.80 -44.20
CA LEU A 353 -85.08 -13.21 -44.49
C LEU A 353 -85.56 -14.11 -43.34
N SER A 354 -85.36 -13.69 -42.10
CA SER A 354 -85.88 -14.39 -40.91
C SER A 354 -87.41 -14.40 -40.88
N ALA A 355 -88.06 -13.31 -41.29
CA ALA A 355 -89.51 -13.23 -41.40
C ALA A 355 -90.07 -14.08 -42.55
N ILE A 356 -89.44 -14.07 -43.73
CA ILE A 356 -89.78 -14.97 -44.84
C ILE A 356 -89.64 -16.42 -44.40
N LYS A 357 -88.54 -16.76 -43.73
CA LYS A 357 -88.36 -18.08 -43.14
C LYS A 357 -89.52 -18.45 -42.22
N ALA A 358 -89.92 -17.55 -41.31
CA ALA A 358 -91.05 -17.78 -40.41
C ALA A 358 -92.39 -17.97 -41.16
N VAL A 359 -92.63 -17.22 -42.23
CA VAL A 359 -93.83 -17.38 -43.09
C VAL A 359 -93.80 -18.70 -43.85
N VAL A 360 -92.66 -19.12 -44.39
CA VAL A 360 -92.50 -20.43 -45.05
C VAL A 360 -92.73 -21.56 -44.04
N ASP A 361 -92.14 -21.46 -42.85
CA ASP A 361 -92.33 -22.41 -41.77
C ASP A 361 -93.82 -22.46 -41.32
N ALA A 362 -94.55 -21.34 -41.38
CA ALA A 362 -95.98 -21.25 -41.05
C ALA A 362 -96.93 -21.67 -42.19
N GLY A 363 -96.57 -21.42 -43.44
CA GLY A 363 -97.35 -21.84 -44.63
C GLY A 363 -97.21 -23.35 -44.89
N ALA A 364 -96.03 -23.91 -44.58
CA ALA A 364 -95.80 -25.34 -44.44
C ALA A 364 -96.28 -25.87 -43.08
N THR A 365 -97.40 -25.36 -42.57
CA THR A 365 -97.97 -25.83 -41.30
C THR A 365 -98.28 -27.32 -41.37
N GLN A 366 -98.09 -28.00 -40.24
CA GLN A 366 -98.51 -29.38 -40.01
C GLN A 366 -99.94 -29.63 -40.49
N VAL A 367 -100.82 -28.61 -40.46
CA VAL A 367 -102.18 -28.64 -41.03
C VAL A 367 -102.22 -28.98 -42.53
N SER A 368 -101.34 -28.39 -43.34
CA SER A 368 -101.22 -28.68 -44.78
C SER A 368 -100.73 -30.10 -45.03
N VAL A 369 -99.81 -30.57 -44.18
CA VAL A 369 -99.29 -31.96 -44.18
C VAL A 369 -100.39 -32.94 -43.73
N ASP A 370 -101.16 -32.58 -42.71
CA ASP A 370 -102.28 -33.36 -42.18
C ASP A 370 -103.42 -33.45 -43.20
N ALA A 371 -103.68 -32.40 -43.98
CA ALA A 371 -104.65 -32.41 -45.07
C ALA A 371 -104.26 -33.40 -46.19
N ILE A 372 -102.98 -33.44 -46.57
CA ILE A 372 -102.43 -34.43 -47.53
C ILE A 372 -102.54 -35.85 -46.95
N ASN A 373 -102.18 -36.03 -45.68
CA ASN A 373 -102.22 -37.33 -45.01
C ASN A 373 -103.67 -37.86 -44.83
N THR A 374 -104.62 -36.96 -44.59
CA THR A 374 -106.05 -37.27 -44.46
C THR A 374 -106.67 -37.63 -45.81
N ALA A 375 -106.33 -36.89 -46.88
CA ALA A 375 -106.74 -37.24 -48.24
C ALA A 375 -106.27 -38.66 -48.63
N LEU A 376 -105.01 -38.99 -48.32
CA LEU A 376 -104.44 -40.33 -48.48
C LEU A 376 -105.18 -41.40 -47.66
N THR A 377 -105.58 -41.09 -46.43
CA THR A 377 -106.30 -42.04 -45.55
C THR A 377 -107.72 -42.30 -46.05
N ASN A 378 -108.41 -41.27 -46.54
CA ASN A 378 -109.76 -41.38 -47.11
C ASN A 378 -109.78 -42.14 -48.44
N ASP A 379 -108.76 -41.97 -49.29
CA ASP A 379 -108.67 -42.68 -50.57
C ASP A 379 -108.23 -44.15 -50.42
N VAL A 380 -107.32 -44.46 -49.49
CA VAL A 380 -106.77 -45.83 -49.35
C VAL A 380 -107.64 -46.72 -48.45
N LYS A 381 -108.55 -46.13 -47.65
CA LYS A 381 -109.52 -46.88 -46.83
C LYS A 381 -110.96 -46.42 -47.04
N GLY A 382 -111.26 -45.87 -48.21
CA GLY A 382 -112.63 -45.55 -48.60
C GLY A 382 -113.50 -46.79 -48.57
N ALA A 383 -114.53 -46.75 -47.71
CA ALA A 383 -115.85 -47.39 -47.72
C ALA A 383 -116.06 -48.86 -48.18
N GLY A 384 -115.08 -49.53 -48.78
CA GLY A 384 -115.24 -50.81 -49.46
C GLY A 384 -115.23 -52.04 -48.54
N PHE A 385 -115.18 -51.84 -47.23
CA PHE A 385 -115.20 -52.95 -46.26
C PHE A 385 -116.03 -52.62 -45.02
N ASP A 386 -117.09 -51.80 -45.13
CA ASP A 386 -118.10 -51.82 -44.08
C ASP A 386 -118.98 -53.06 -44.24
N ASN A 387 -118.49 -54.16 -43.66
CA ASN A 387 -119.22 -55.42 -43.56
C ASN A 387 -120.49 -55.34 -42.69
N THR A 388 -120.84 -54.15 -42.14
CA THR A 388 -122.09 -53.84 -41.41
C THR A 388 -123.06 -52.88 -42.11
N THR A 389 -122.64 -52.06 -43.07
CA THR A 389 -123.55 -51.16 -43.85
C THR A 389 -123.45 -51.33 -45.36
N ASP A 390 -122.63 -52.25 -45.84
CA ASP A 390 -122.66 -52.63 -47.24
C ASP A 390 -124.03 -53.23 -47.60
N SER A 391 -124.31 -53.27 -48.88
CA SER A 391 -125.26 -54.16 -49.55
C SER A 391 -125.14 -55.65 -49.18
N LEU A 392 -124.23 -56.08 -48.30
CA LEU A 392 -124.31 -57.34 -47.54
C LEU A 392 -125.13 -57.27 -46.24
N LYS A 393 -125.31 -56.10 -45.62
CA LYS A 393 -126.38 -55.94 -44.64
C LYS A 393 -127.71 -55.65 -45.32
N GLU A 394 -127.72 -55.48 -46.65
CA GLU A 394 -128.84 -55.87 -47.54
C GLU A 394 -128.98 -57.39 -47.74
N ILE A 395 -128.46 -58.19 -46.82
CA ILE A 395 -129.27 -59.29 -46.31
C ILE A 395 -130.57 -58.74 -45.75
N SER A 396 -130.65 -57.41 -45.54
CA SER A 396 -131.83 -56.57 -45.75
C SER A 396 -132.89 -57.27 -44.99
N ASP A 397 -132.51 -57.45 -43.72
CA ASP A 397 -132.43 -58.72 -42.98
C ASP A 397 -133.80 -59.15 -42.57
N ARG A 398 -134.63 -59.27 -43.59
CA ARG A 398 -136.06 -59.29 -43.54
C ARG A 398 -136.65 -57.99 -43.02
N THR A 399 -137.91 -57.79 -43.39
CA THR A 399 -138.99 -57.84 -42.40
C THR A 399 -140.28 -58.42 -43.00
N TYR A 400 -140.89 -59.43 -42.36
CA TYR A 400 -142.11 -60.13 -42.83
C TYR A 400 -143.41 -59.92 -42.02
N PHE A 401 -144.33 -59.22 -42.70
CA PHE A 401 -145.82 -59.19 -42.69
C PHE A 401 -146.71 -58.65 -41.52
N GLY A 402 -147.40 -57.52 -41.78
CA GLY A 402 -148.64 -57.08 -41.11
C GLY A 402 -148.51 -56.47 -39.71
N GLY A 403 -147.33 -55.98 -39.34
CA GLY A 403 -147.02 -55.75 -37.93
C GLY A 403 -146.28 -56.94 -37.32
N GLN A 404 -145.92 -57.92 -38.11
CA GLN A 404 -144.66 -58.56 -37.91
C GLN A 404 -143.78 -58.18 -39.08
N ALA A 405 -142.61 -57.71 -38.71
CA ALA A 405 -141.41 -58.06 -39.39
C ALA A 405 -141.00 -59.44 -38.88
N ILE A 406 -139.85 -59.93 -39.29
CA ILE A 406 -138.81 -59.94 -38.25
C ILE A 406 -137.67 -59.15 -38.84
#